data_AF-A0A0A1NQA3-F1
#
_entry.id   AF-A0A0A1NQA3-F1
#
_cell.length_a   1.000
_cell.length_b   1.000
_cell.length_c   1.000
_cell.angle_alpha   90.00
_cell.angle_beta   90.00
_cell.angle_gamma   90.00
#
_symmetry.space_group_name_H-M   'P 1'
#
loop_
_entity.id
_entity.type
_entity.pdbx_description
1 polymer ?
#
loop_
_entity_poly.entity_id
_entity_poly.type
_entity_poly.pdbx_seq_one_letter_code
_entity_poly.pdbx_strand_id
1 'polypeptide(L)'
;MYRRRKVVREKKPEIPDTLEGFGYVLKENGEIRSKTTDEPYVFEYLPKDRTYNEQRYKAFINLIGEEVEKKLVEEPFNFQKKIIPVDADPAKDPHSYIYMTPNALTTTDKLILFISGNNTRIGQWSRRVMCDENIYTGSVMDTTRRVREKGYEVIIFNPNGNYWYKNRAWEYPEPHSVNITLVPGSEGPEEHCRYVFDHFIRHAKAQKLAALTLDWGGHALTQALDVNFDEYKDRFICTAMANSVHSRDMIKDTSLRTWLFDNCVNWTVSQKEKGGIITDPRFGCTCISSNQEIADFTLTECIDDIMNFIFVKMGDIEPETKDDEDEFENDVTEEQLEELKEHLEITSIQ
;
A
#
# COMPACT_ATOMS: atom_id res chain seq x y z
N MET A 1 -28.62 5.82 -54.09
CA MET A 1 -27.69 4.72 -53.76
C MET A 1 -26.53 5.31 -52.95
N TYR A 2 -26.59 5.27 -51.62
CA TYR A 2 -25.52 5.84 -50.77
C TYR A 2 -24.30 4.91 -50.79
N ARG A 3 -23.24 5.33 -51.48
CA ARG A 3 -21.97 4.63 -51.49
C ARG A 3 -21.32 4.83 -50.11
N ARG A 4 -21.37 3.83 -49.23
CA ARG A 4 -20.60 3.85 -47.96
C ARG A 4 -19.12 4.06 -48.31
N ARG A 5 -18.56 5.23 -47.97
CA ARG A 5 -17.11 5.44 -48.02
C ARG A 5 -16.48 4.36 -47.14
N LYS A 6 -15.55 3.58 -47.69
CA LYS A 6 -14.69 2.69 -46.87
C LYS A 6 -13.99 3.59 -45.86
N VAL A 7 -14.30 3.40 -44.58
CA VAL A 7 -13.54 4.03 -43.50
C VAL A 7 -12.14 3.43 -43.58
N VAL A 8 -11.18 4.20 -44.06
CA VAL A 8 -9.76 3.84 -43.94
C VAL A 8 -9.46 3.92 -42.45
N ARG A 9 -9.44 2.77 -41.77
CA ARG A 9 -8.93 2.71 -40.40
C ARG A 9 -7.43 2.92 -40.50
N GLU A 10 -6.94 4.05 -39.98
CA GLU A 10 -5.51 4.24 -39.81
C GLU A 10 -4.95 3.08 -38.99
N LYS A 11 -3.86 2.49 -39.48
CA LYS A 11 -3.20 1.38 -38.78
C LYS A 11 -2.53 1.97 -37.55
N LYS A 12 -3.01 1.58 -36.36
CA LYS A 12 -2.42 2.01 -35.09
C LYS A 12 -0.97 1.50 -34.99
N PRO A 13 -0.07 2.24 -34.31
CA PRO A 13 1.26 1.73 -33.99
C PRO A 13 1.17 0.45 -33.16
N GLU A 14 2.21 -0.38 -33.26
CA GLU A 14 2.33 -1.56 -32.40
C GLU A 14 2.78 -1.11 -31.00
N ILE A 15 2.23 -1.74 -29.96
CA ILE A 15 2.63 -1.46 -28.57
C ILE A 15 3.93 -2.23 -28.32
N PRO A 16 5.04 -1.55 -27.96
CA PRO A 16 6.31 -2.21 -27.70
C PRO A 16 6.26 -3.15 -26.48
N ASP A 17 7.24 -4.04 -26.38
CA ASP A 17 7.41 -5.01 -25.30
C ASP A 17 8.71 -4.80 -24.50
N THR A 18 9.44 -3.72 -24.76
CA THR A 18 10.67 -3.35 -24.06
C THR A 18 10.69 -1.86 -23.73
N LEU A 19 11.28 -1.48 -22.60
CA LEU A 19 11.36 -0.06 -22.19
C LEU A 19 12.06 0.81 -23.24
N GLU A 20 13.10 0.26 -23.87
CA GLU A 20 13.79 0.91 -24.99
C GLU A 20 12.88 1.09 -26.22
N GLY A 21 12.06 0.08 -26.56
CA GLY A 21 11.06 0.19 -27.64
C GLY A 21 9.98 1.25 -27.35
N PHE A 22 9.67 1.49 -26.07
CA PHE A 22 8.83 2.61 -25.65
C PHE A 22 9.53 3.98 -25.79
N GLY A 23 10.84 4.01 -25.99
CA GLY A 23 11.66 5.22 -26.02
C GLY A 23 12.07 5.71 -24.62
N TYR A 24 12.04 4.84 -23.61
CA TYR A 24 12.35 5.18 -22.22
C TYR A 24 13.60 4.43 -21.72
N VAL A 25 14.18 4.95 -20.64
CA VAL A 25 15.29 4.33 -19.90
C VAL A 25 14.98 4.40 -18.41
N LEU A 26 15.34 3.34 -17.69
CA LEU A 26 15.37 3.32 -16.23
C LEU A 26 16.76 3.77 -15.78
N LYS A 27 16.84 4.93 -15.11
CA LYS A 27 18.08 5.49 -14.58
C LYS A 27 18.49 4.76 -13.29
N GLU A 28 19.75 4.93 -12.89
CA GLU A 28 20.30 4.30 -11.66
C GLU A 28 19.57 4.76 -10.39
N ASN A 29 19.21 6.05 -10.33
CA ASN A 29 18.38 6.64 -9.27
C ASN A 29 16.90 6.16 -9.29
N GLY A 30 16.54 5.27 -10.21
CA GLY A 30 15.22 4.66 -10.29
C GLY A 30 14.19 5.47 -11.07
N GLU A 31 14.54 6.65 -11.57
CA GLU A 31 13.65 7.43 -12.43
C GLU A 31 13.48 6.77 -13.80
N ILE A 32 12.27 6.85 -14.35
CA ILE A 32 11.98 6.37 -15.70
C ILE A 32 11.75 7.58 -16.60
N ARG A 33 12.67 7.81 -17.54
CA ARG A 33 12.66 9.01 -18.38
C ARG A 33 12.73 8.68 -19.86
N SER A 34 12.12 9.54 -20.67
CA SER A 34 12.22 9.51 -22.13
C SER A 34 13.68 9.67 -22.57
N LYS A 35 14.18 8.81 -23.46
CA LYS A 35 15.54 8.87 -23.99
C LYS A 35 15.82 10.17 -24.76
N THR A 36 14.79 10.85 -25.26
CA THR A 36 14.94 12.04 -26.11
C THR A 36 14.68 13.34 -25.38
N THR A 37 13.76 13.36 -24.42
CA THR A 37 13.31 14.58 -23.75
C THR A 37 13.63 14.63 -22.26
N ASP A 38 14.06 13.51 -21.69
CA ASP A 38 14.24 13.33 -20.24
C ASP A 38 12.99 13.61 -19.38
N GLU A 39 11.81 13.50 -19.99
CA GLU A 39 10.50 13.69 -19.33
C GLU A 39 9.95 12.37 -18.78
N PRO A 40 9.05 12.41 -17.76
CA PRO A 40 8.30 11.23 -17.28
C PRO A 40 7.43 10.55 -18.35
N TYR A 41 6.76 9.46 -17.96
CA TYR A 41 5.86 8.74 -18.86
C TYR A 41 4.68 9.59 -19.32
N VAL A 42 4.44 9.64 -20.63
CA VAL A 42 3.30 10.34 -21.22
C VAL A 42 2.18 9.35 -21.53
N PHE A 43 1.06 9.48 -20.83
CA PHE A 43 -0.12 8.62 -21.05
C PHE A 43 -0.83 8.90 -22.37
N GLU A 44 -1.03 10.18 -22.73
CA GLU A 44 -1.71 10.58 -23.97
C GLU A 44 -0.78 10.49 -25.19
N TYR A 45 -0.40 9.26 -25.54
CA TYR A 45 0.47 9.00 -26.69
C TYR A 45 -0.26 9.17 -28.04
N LEU A 46 -1.48 8.64 -28.16
CA LEU A 46 -2.39 8.94 -29.27
C LEU A 46 -3.56 9.80 -28.76
N PRO A 47 -3.62 11.10 -29.08
CA PRO A 47 -4.70 11.96 -28.66
C PRO A 47 -6.07 11.40 -29.07
N LYS A 48 -7.03 11.42 -28.14
CA LYS A 48 -8.41 10.91 -28.31
C LYS A 48 -8.58 9.39 -28.47
N ASP A 49 -7.50 8.59 -28.43
CA ASP A 49 -7.60 7.13 -28.44
C ASP A 49 -7.34 6.53 -27.06
N ARG A 50 -8.30 6.74 -26.16
CA ARG A 50 -8.21 6.29 -24.76
C ARG A 50 -7.92 4.79 -24.65
N THR A 51 -8.58 3.96 -25.46
CA THR A 51 -8.39 2.49 -25.43
C THR A 51 -6.96 2.10 -25.79
N TYR A 52 -6.37 2.72 -26.82
CA TYR A 52 -4.97 2.46 -27.17
C TYR A 52 -4.02 2.92 -26.05
N ASN A 53 -4.22 4.12 -25.52
CA ASN A 53 -3.37 4.66 -24.45
C ASN A 53 -3.42 3.81 -23.17
N GLU A 54 -4.61 3.29 -22.81
CA GLU A 54 -4.76 2.36 -21.68
C GLU A 54 -4.02 1.04 -21.91
N GLN A 55 -4.10 0.47 -23.11
CA GLN A 55 -3.35 -0.75 -23.45
C GLN A 55 -1.84 -0.52 -23.44
N ARG A 56 -1.39 0.61 -24.00
CA ARG A 56 0.01 1.03 -24.02
C ARG A 56 0.54 1.24 -22.60
N TYR A 57 -0.22 1.90 -21.74
CA TYR A 57 0.14 2.12 -20.33
C TYR A 57 0.21 0.81 -19.54
N LYS A 58 -0.74 -0.11 -19.74
CA LYS A 58 -0.70 -1.44 -19.11
C LYS A 58 0.56 -2.21 -19.49
N ALA A 59 0.94 -2.21 -20.76
CA ALA A 59 2.18 -2.83 -21.23
C ALA A 59 3.41 -2.17 -20.57
N PHE A 60 3.46 -0.84 -20.54
CA PHE A 60 4.56 -0.09 -19.93
C PHE A 60 4.72 -0.39 -18.42
N ILE A 61 3.63 -0.32 -17.66
CA ILE A 61 3.64 -0.62 -16.21
C ILE A 61 3.99 -2.08 -15.94
N ASN A 62 3.60 -3.01 -16.81
CA ASN A 62 3.97 -4.41 -16.64
C ASN A 62 5.50 -4.60 -16.72
N LEU A 63 6.17 -3.90 -17.65
CA LEU A 63 7.64 -3.92 -17.76
C LEU A 63 8.31 -3.33 -16.51
N ILE A 64 7.79 -2.21 -16.00
CA ILE A 64 8.28 -1.60 -14.76
C ILE A 64 8.12 -2.56 -13.59
N GLY A 65 6.97 -3.24 -13.50
CA GLY A 65 6.73 -4.24 -12.46
C GLY A 65 7.69 -5.42 -12.52
N GLU A 66 8.10 -5.84 -13.72
CA GLU A 66 9.12 -6.88 -13.90
C GLU A 66 10.49 -6.42 -13.42
N GLU A 67 10.88 -5.16 -13.69
CA GLU A 67 12.12 -4.58 -13.15
C GLU A 67 12.10 -4.44 -11.63
N VAL A 68 10.95 -4.06 -11.04
CA VAL A 68 10.78 -4.01 -9.58
C VAL A 68 10.97 -5.41 -8.97
N GLU A 69 10.26 -6.42 -9.48
CA GLU A 69 10.39 -7.78 -8.97
C GLU A 69 11.80 -8.35 -9.14
N LYS A 70 12.45 -8.06 -10.27
CA LYS A 70 13.86 -8.42 -10.49
C LYS A 70 14.76 -7.82 -9.41
N LYS A 71 14.62 -6.54 -9.12
CA LYS A 71 15.38 -5.87 -8.05
C LYS A 71 15.09 -6.46 -6.68
N LEU A 72 13.85 -6.85 -6.38
CA LEU A 72 13.49 -7.46 -5.10
C LEU A 72 14.21 -8.80 -4.86
N VAL A 73 14.46 -9.60 -5.90
CA VAL A 73 15.16 -10.89 -5.73
C VAL A 73 16.68 -10.76 -5.75
N GLU A 74 17.21 -9.65 -6.28
CA GLU A 74 18.64 -9.35 -6.34
C GLU A 74 19.12 -8.64 -5.05
N GLU A 75 20.44 -8.55 -4.88
CA GLU A 75 21.05 -7.71 -3.84
C GLU A 75 20.63 -6.24 -4.04
N PRO A 76 20.31 -5.50 -2.97
CA PRO A 76 20.47 -5.85 -1.55
C PRO A 76 19.24 -6.51 -0.89
N PHE A 77 18.15 -6.74 -1.64
CA PHE A 77 16.86 -7.12 -1.07
C PHE A 77 16.71 -8.62 -0.83
N ASN A 78 17.21 -9.44 -1.75
CA ASN A 78 17.33 -10.89 -1.61
C ASN A 78 16.02 -11.61 -1.21
N PHE A 79 14.88 -11.13 -1.69
CA PHE A 79 13.59 -11.79 -1.45
C PHE A 79 13.54 -13.15 -2.15
N GLN A 80 12.91 -14.11 -1.47
CA GLN A 80 12.58 -15.41 -2.03
C GLN A 80 11.14 -15.43 -2.52
N LYS A 81 10.94 -15.82 -3.77
CA LYS A 81 9.60 -16.12 -4.30
C LYS A 81 9.08 -17.42 -3.68
N LYS A 82 7.86 -17.40 -3.14
CA LYS A 82 7.15 -18.61 -2.69
C LYS A 82 5.84 -18.73 -3.44
N ILE A 83 5.63 -19.89 -4.06
CA ILE A 83 4.42 -20.20 -4.81
C ILE A 83 3.27 -20.46 -3.84
N ILE A 84 2.08 -20.00 -4.22
CA ILE A 84 0.82 -20.36 -3.57
C ILE A 84 -0.20 -20.83 -4.62
N PRO A 85 -1.01 -21.87 -4.35
CA PRO A 85 -0.95 -22.75 -3.18
C PRO A 85 0.38 -23.46 -2.99
N VAL A 86 0.73 -23.80 -1.74
CA VAL A 86 2.01 -24.44 -1.38
C VAL A 86 2.19 -25.84 -1.98
N ASP A 87 1.10 -26.46 -2.42
CA ASP A 87 1.01 -27.78 -3.05
C ASP A 87 0.84 -27.71 -4.58
N ALA A 88 0.77 -26.51 -5.16
CA ALA A 88 0.65 -26.35 -6.62
C ALA A 88 1.95 -26.77 -7.34
N ASP A 89 1.82 -27.54 -8.43
CA ASP A 89 2.91 -27.78 -9.38
C ASP A 89 3.03 -26.57 -10.32
N PRO A 90 4.11 -25.76 -10.26
CA PRO A 90 4.24 -24.56 -11.08
C PRO A 90 4.26 -24.84 -12.59
N ALA A 91 4.49 -26.09 -13.00
CA ALA A 91 4.46 -26.49 -14.40
C ALA A 91 3.04 -26.80 -14.93
N LYS A 92 2.05 -27.00 -14.05
CA LYS A 92 0.71 -27.48 -14.43
C LYS A 92 -0.44 -26.70 -13.81
N ASP A 93 -0.29 -26.30 -12.55
CA ASP A 93 -1.40 -25.82 -11.74
C ASP A 93 -1.44 -24.28 -11.74
N PRO A 94 -2.66 -23.69 -11.75
CA PRO A 94 -2.83 -22.27 -11.48
C PRO A 94 -2.26 -21.89 -10.12
N HIS A 95 -1.38 -20.90 -10.10
CA HIS A 95 -0.72 -20.45 -8.89
C HIS A 95 -0.42 -18.96 -8.91
N SER A 96 -0.31 -18.37 -7.73
CA SER A 96 0.23 -17.04 -7.48
C SER A 96 1.50 -17.19 -6.66
N TYR A 97 1.98 -16.09 -6.08
CA TYR A 97 3.17 -16.10 -5.27
C TYR A 97 3.21 -14.93 -4.30
N ILE A 98 4.00 -15.10 -3.24
CA ILE A 98 4.43 -14.04 -2.34
C ILE A 98 5.96 -13.88 -2.44
N TYR A 99 6.46 -12.77 -1.93
CA TYR A 99 7.90 -12.62 -1.67
C TYR A 99 8.13 -12.58 -0.16
N MET A 100 9.20 -13.21 0.30
CA MET A 100 9.62 -13.06 1.69
C MET A 100 11.13 -13.06 1.83
N THR A 101 11.65 -12.29 2.78
CA THR A 101 13.07 -12.31 3.09
C THR A 101 13.49 -13.69 3.62
N PRO A 102 14.77 -14.09 3.49
CA PRO A 102 15.18 -15.47 3.78
C PRO A 102 14.84 -15.98 5.18
N ASN A 103 14.79 -15.10 6.18
CA ASN A 103 14.49 -15.49 7.57
C ASN A 103 13.06 -15.13 8.01
N ALA A 104 12.16 -14.76 7.10
CA ALA A 104 10.81 -14.32 7.46
C ALA A 104 10.02 -15.30 8.34
N LEU A 105 10.19 -16.62 8.14
CA LEU A 105 9.51 -17.63 8.95
C LEU A 105 10.32 -18.08 10.18
N THR A 106 11.63 -17.82 10.20
CA THR A 106 12.56 -18.33 11.22
C THR A 106 13.00 -17.29 12.23
N THR A 107 12.90 -15.99 11.89
CA THR A 107 13.19 -14.89 12.81
C THR A 107 12.33 -15.00 14.07
N THR A 108 12.94 -14.74 15.22
CA THR A 108 12.22 -14.63 16.49
C THR A 108 12.00 -13.18 16.90
N ASP A 109 12.51 -12.22 16.14
CA ASP A 109 12.38 -10.79 16.45
C ASP A 109 11.17 -10.20 15.72
N LYS A 110 11.41 -9.36 14.71
CA LYS A 110 10.39 -8.56 14.03
C LYS A 110 10.12 -9.06 12.62
N LEU A 111 8.83 -9.14 12.27
CA LEU A 111 8.35 -9.41 10.92
C LEU A 111 7.30 -8.36 10.54
N ILE A 112 7.43 -7.75 9.37
CA ILE A 112 6.43 -6.82 8.82
C ILE A 112 5.80 -7.36 7.53
N LEU A 113 4.49 -7.17 7.42
CA LEU A 113 3.69 -7.58 6.28
C LEU A 113 3.43 -6.37 5.38
N PHE A 114 3.72 -6.49 4.09
CA PHE A 114 3.41 -5.50 3.07
C PHE A 114 2.26 -5.98 2.19
N ILE A 115 1.13 -5.28 2.27
CA ILE A 115 -0.12 -5.68 1.57
C ILE A 115 -0.58 -4.51 0.69
N SER A 116 -0.38 -4.65 -0.61
CA SER A 116 -0.72 -3.63 -1.61
C SER A 116 -2.24 -3.49 -1.80
N GLY A 117 -2.65 -2.38 -2.42
CA GLY A 117 -4.05 -2.06 -2.72
C GLY A 117 -4.62 -2.85 -3.90
N ASN A 118 -5.81 -2.49 -4.36
CA ASN A 118 -6.42 -3.18 -5.50
C ASN A 118 -5.69 -2.89 -6.82
N ASN A 119 -5.75 -3.85 -7.74
CA ASN A 119 -5.21 -3.73 -9.09
C ASN A 119 -3.72 -3.40 -9.17
N THR A 120 -2.92 -3.59 -8.12
CA THR A 120 -1.46 -3.41 -8.14
C THR A 120 -0.74 -4.74 -8.26
N ARG A 121 0.34 -4.76 -9.03
CA ARG A 121 1.22 -5.92 -9.07
C ARG A 121 2.00 -6.01 -7.77
N ILE A 122 2.34 -7.21 -7.33
CA ILE A 122 3.16 -7.43 -6.13
C ILE A 122 4.41 -6.56 -6.12
N GLY A 123 4.72 -6.00 -4.94
CA GLY A 123 5.86 -5.11 -4.75
C GLY A 123 5.61 -3.65 -5.14
N GLN A 124 4.43 -3.29 -5.65
CA GLN A 124 4.09 -1.91 -6.01
C GLN A 124 3.18 -1.26 -4.95
N TRP A 125 3.46 0.01 -4.65
CA TRP A 125 2.54 0.89 -3.91
C TRP A 125 1.75 1.76 -4.88
N SER A 126 2.42 2.45 -5.80
CA SER A 126 1.77 3.42 -6.69
C SER A 126 2.41 3.40 -8.07
N ARG A 127 1.61 3.02 -9.08
CA ARG A 127 2.02 3.05 -10.50
C ARG A 127 2.33 4.47 -10.95
N ARG A 128 1.62 5.45 -10.41
CA ARG A 128 1.81 6.86 -10.73
C ARG A 128 3.14 7.36 -10.19
N VAL A 129 3.43 7.13 -8.91
CA VAL A 129 4.71 7.53 -8.30
C VAL A 129 5.89 6.84 -9.00
N MET A 130 5.76 5.55 -9.35
CA MET A 130 6.82 4.86 -10.11
C MET A 130 7.12 5.52 -11.48
N CYS A 131 6.09 6.06 -12.16
CA CYS A 131 6.24 6.69 -13.46
C CYS A 131 6.66 8.17 -13.39
N ASP A 132 6.15 8.89 -12.40
CA ASP A 132 6.32 10.35 -12.28
C ASP A 132 7.64 10.67 -11.55
N GLU A 133 7.93 9.92 -10.49
CA GLU A 133 9.10 10.10 -9.63
C GLU A 133 10.14 9.00 -9.88
N ASN A 134 10.05 7.86 -9.19
CA ASN A 134 11.01 6.77 -9.31
C ASN A 134 10.44 5.44 -8.78
N ILE A 135 11.04 4.34 -9.23
CA ILE A 135 10.59 3.00 -8.85
C ILE A 135 10.85 2.65 -7.38
N TYR A 136 11.78 3.32 -6.69
CA TYR A 136 12.09 3.02 -5.28
C TYR A 136 10.99 3.53 -4.34
N THR A 137 10.54 4.77 -4.53
CA THR A 137 9.47 5.40 -3.75
C THR A 137 8.11 4.78 -4.08
N GLY A 138 7.83 4.54 -5.37
CA GLY A 138 6.53 3.98 -5.80
C GLY A 138 6.35 2.48 -5.54
N SER A 139 7.36 1.81 -4.99
CA SER A 139 7.36 0.37 -4.69
C SER A 139 7.72 0.10 -3.23
N VAL A 140 7.69 -1.17 -2.85
CA VAL A 140 8.10 -1.64 -1.52
C VAL A 140 9.59 -1.49 -1.25
N MET A 141 10.41 -1.04 -2.20
CA MET A 141 11.87 -1.04 -2.06
C MET A 141 12.36 -0.06 -0.99
N ASP A 142 11.91 1.20 -1.00
CA ASP A 142 12.31 2.15 0.04
C ASP A 142 11.80 1.73 1.43
N THR A 143 10.54 1.27 1.51
CA THR A 143 9.96 0.79 2.76
C THR A 143 10.69 -0.44 3.28
N THR A 144 11.08 -1.36 2.39
CA THR A 144 11.92 -2.51 2.74
C THR A 144 13.25 -2.05 3.31
N ARG A 145 13.98 -1.15 2.65
CA ARG A 145 15.28 -0.67 3.13
C ARG A 145 15.17 -0.14 4.57
N ARG A 146 14.20 0.74 4.83
CA ARG A 146 13.97 1.35 6.16
C ARG A 146 13.72 0.32 7.25
N VAL A 147 12.86 -0.68 7.01
CA VAL A 147 12.56 -1.70 8.02
C VAL A 147 13.72 -2.70 8.17
N ARG A 148 14.44 -3.01 7.09
CA ARG A 148 15.63 -3.87 7.13
C ARG A 148 16.77 -3.24 7.94
N GLU A 149 16.96 -1.92 7.83
CA GLU A 149 17.92 -1.16 8.66
C GLU A 149 17.59 -1.27 10.16
N LYS A 150 16.32 -1.48 10.52
CA LYS A 150 15.86 -1.74 11.89
C LYS A 150 15.80 -3.24 12.24
N GLY A 151 16.25 -4.15 11.37
CA GLY A 151 16.35 -5.58 11.66
C GLY A 151 15.07 -6.40 11.41
N TYR A 152 14.10 -5.87 10.67
CA TYR A 152 12.86 -6.59 10.36
C TYR A 152 13.09 -7.62 9.26
N GLU A 153 12.38 -8.73 9.31
CA GLU A 153 12.09 -9.53 8.13
C GLU A 153 10.79 -9.07 7.47
N VAL A 154 10.58 -9.38 6.19
CA VAL A 154 9.46 -8.84 5.41
C VAL A 154 8.77 -9.96 4.62
N ILE A 155 7.43 -9.94 4.61
CA ILE A 155 6.60 -10.71 3.65
C ILE A 155 5.77 -9.72 2.82
N ILE A 156 5.84 -9.84 1.51
CA ILE A 156 5.08 -9.04 0.54
C ILE A 156 4.01 -9.94 -0.07
N PHE A 157 2.75 -9.52 0.06
CA PHE A 157 1.59 -10.25 -0.44
C PHE A 157 1.35 -9.90 -1.91
N ASN A 158 0.68 -10.79 -2.66
CA ASN A 158 0.14 -10.52 -4.00
C ASN A 158 -1.39 -10.66 -4.00
N PRO A 159 -2.12 -9.82 -3.25
CA PRO A 159 -3.56 -10.00 -3.08
C PRO A 159 -4.34 -9.93 -4.39
N ASN A 160 -3.78 -9.29 -5.42
CA ASN A 160 -4.44 -9.10 -6.71
C ASN A 160 -4.12 -10.22 -7.72
N GLY A 161 -3.10 -11.03 -7.51
CA GLY A 161 -2.69 -12.07 -8.46
C GLY A 161 -3.64 -13.26 -8.50
N ASN A 162 -4.90 -13.02 -8.85
CA ASN A 162 -6.00 -13.98 -8.71
C ASN A 162 -6.35 -14.66 -10.03
N TYR A 163 -6.05 -14.06 -11.18
CA TYR A 163 -6.44 -14.56 -12.50
C TYR A 163 -5.28 -15.30 -13.17
N TRP A 164 -5.48 -16.56 -13.56
CA TRP A 164 -4.46 -17.38 -14.19
C TRP A 164 -4.66 -17.48 -15.71
N TYR A 165 -3.70 -16.96 -16.48
CA TYR A 165 -3.63 -17.15 -17.93
C TYR A 165 -2.22 -16.86 -18.44
N LYS A 166 -1.86 -17.41 -19.61
CA LYS A 166 -0.51 -17.29 -20.19
C LYS A 166 0.60 -17.69 -19.20
N ASN A 167 0.36 -18.78 -18.46
CA ASN A 167 1.29 -19.37 -17.49
C ASN A 167 1.77 -18.42 -16.38
N ARG A 168 0.91 -17.51 -15.92
CA ARG A 168 1.16 -16.68 -14.74
C ARG A 168 -0.14 -16.14 -14.14
N ALA A 169 -0.04 -15.68 -12.90
CA ALA A 169 -1.07 -14.87 -12.26
C ALA A 169 -1.07 -13.43 -12.80
N TRP A 170 -2.27 -12.84 -12.82
CA TRP A 170 -2.56 -11.49 -13.26
C TRP A 170 -3.56 -10.80 -12.33
N GLU A 171 -3.49 -9.48 -12.30
CA GLU A 171 -4.35 -8.63 -11.47
C GLU A 171 -5.76 -8.43 -12.03
N TYR A 172 -5.98 -8.82 -13.27
CA TYR A 172 -7.22 -8.62 -14.01
C TYR A 172 -7.50 -9.84 -14.89
N PRO A 173 -8.76 -10.11 -15.25
CA PRO A 173 -9.10 -11.23 -16.12
C PRO A 173 -8.54 -11.02 -17.54
N GLU A 174 -8.31 -12.12 -18.25
CA GLU A 174 -7.87 -12.07 -19.65
C GLU A 174 -8.92 -11.33 -20.51
N PRO A 175 -8.52 -10.26 -21.23
CA PRO A 175 -9.46 -9.49 -22.04
C PRO A 175 -10.17 -10.36 -23.10
N HIS A 176 -11.50 -10.26 -23.15
CA HIS A 176 -12.37 -10.99 -24.09
C HIS A 176 -12.40 -12.52 -23.90
N SER A 177 -11.81 -13.05 -22.81
CA SER A 177 -11.99 -14.47 -22.47
C SER A 177 -13.35 -14.70 -21.81
N VAL A 178 -14.02 -15.79 -22.19
CA VAL A 178 -15.23 -16.28 -21.52
C VAL A 178 -14.91 -17.29 -20.41
N ASN A 179 -13.70 -17.85 -20.42
CA ASN A 179 -13.25 -18.83 -19.44
C ASN A 179 -12.25 -18.16 -18.51
N ILE A 180 -12.67 -17.94 -17.27
CA ILE A 180 -11.84 -17.38 -16.22
C ILE A 180 -11.32 -18.53 -15.36
N THR A 181 -10.00 -18.66 -15.28
CA THR A 181 -9.34 -19.54 -14.31
C THR A 181 -8.83 -18.68 -13.17
N LEU A 182 -9.29 -18.95 -11.96
CA LEU A 182 -8.79 -18.30 -10.75
C LEU A 182 -7.72 -19.17 -10.10
N VAL A 183 -6.81 -18.54 -9.35
CA VAL A 183 -5.82 -19.23 -8.54
C VAL A 183 -6.51 -19.79 -7.29
N PRO A 184 -6.48 -21.12 -7.06
CA PRO A 184 -7.09 -21.73 -5.88
C PRO A 184 -6.54 -21.14 -4.58
N GLY A 185 -7.40 -20.88 -3.59
CA GLY A 185 -7.03 -20.27 -2.30
C GLY A 185 -6.56 -18.82 -2.39
N SER A 186 -6.56 -18.22 -3.58
CA SER A 186 -6.19 -16.84 -3.86
C SER A 186 -7.13 -16.27 -4.92
N GLU A 187 -8.42 -16.64 -4.85
CA GLU A 187 -9.45 -16.24 -5.82
C GLU A 187 -9.80 -14.75 -5.73
N GLY A 188 -9.55 -14.13 -4.59
CA GLY A 188 -9.67 -12.70 -4.34
C GLY A 188 -8.64 -12.20 -3.31
N PRO A 189 -8.57 -10.87 -3.08
CA PRO A 189 -7.67 -10.27 -2.09
C PRO A 189 -7.82 -10.83 -0.68
N GLU A 190 -9.05 -11.06 -0.24
CA GLU A 190 -9.41 -11.60 1.07
C GLU A 190 -8.98 -13.05 1.21
N GLU A 191 -9.30 -13.90 0.22
CA GLU A 191 -8.88 -15.30 0.19
C GLU A 191 -7.35 -15.42 0.16
N HIS A 192 -6.68 -14.60 -0.64
CA HIS A 192 -5.22 -14.55 -0.69
C HIS A 192 -4.63 -14.21 0.68
N CYS A 193 -5.11 -13.14 1.32
CA CYS A 193 -4.60 -12.75 2.63
C CYS A 193 -4.85 -13.85 3.66
N ARG A 194 -6.05 -14.44 3.69
CA ARG A 194 -6.36 -15.56 4.59
C ARG A 194 -5.45 -16.77 4.33
N TYR A 195 -5.20 -17.13 3.08
CA TYR A 195 -4.30 -18.22 2.71
C TYR A 195 -2.88 -17.98 3.21
N VAL A 196 -2.33 -16.78 3.00
CA VAL A 196 -0.99 -16.43 3.49
C VAL A 196 -0.93 -16.47 5.01
N PHE A 197 -1.99 -16.04 5.70
CA PHE A 197 -2.08 -16.15 7.16
C PHE A 197 -2.08 -17.59 7.64
N ASP A 198 -2.92 -18.44 7.04
CA ASP A 198 -3.08 -19.85 7.41
C ASP A 198 -1.82 -20.68 7.14
N HIS A 199 -1.10 -20.41 6.04
CA HIS A 199 -0.01 -21.24 5.55
C HIS A 199 1.40 -20.68 5.79
N PHE A 200 1.53 -19.40 6.14
CA PHE A 200 2.83 -18.76 6.36
C PHE A 200 2.88 -18.01 7.69
N ILE A 201 1.97 -17.05 7.94
CA ILE A 201 2.07 -16.16 9.11
C ILE A 201 1.85 -16.92 10.42
N ARG A 202 0.89 -17.86 10.45
CA ARG A 202 0.68 -18.81 11.57
C ARG A 202 1.93 -19.60 11.94
N HIS A 203 2.84 -19.85 10.99
CA HIS A 203 4.06 -20.61 11.21
C HIS A 203 5.31 -19.75 11.44
N ALA A 204 5.22 -18.42 11.30
CA ALA A 204 6.34 -17.52 11.54
C ALA A 204 6.66 -17.43 13.03
N LYS A 205 7.95 -17.51 13.39
CA LYS A 205 8.43 -17.49 14.80
C LYS A 205 8.56 -16.09 15.42
N ALA A 206 8.35 -15.04 14.63
CA ALA A 206 8.55 -13.65 15.06
C ALA A 206 7.69 -13.33 16.29
N GLN A 207 8.29 -12.73 17.32
CA GLN A 207 7.54 -12.32 18.52
C GLN A 207 6.81 -10.99 18.32
N LYS A 208 7.21 -10.19 17.33
CA LYS A 208 6.56 -8.93 16.96
C LYS A 208 6.20 -8.92 15.48
N LEU A 209 4.91 -8.75 15.19
CA LEU A 209 4.36 -8.55 13.86
C LEU A 209 3.89 -7.11 13.70
N ALA A 210 4.16 -6.54 12.53
CA ALA A 210 3.55 -5.30 12.08
C ALA A 210 3.00 -5.46 10.66
N ALA A 211 2.15 -4.54 10.22
CA ALA A 211 1.76 -4.44 8.82
C ALA A 211 1.80 -3.00 8.31
N LEU A 212 2.17 -2.86 7.03
CA LEU A 212 1.94 -1.67 6.23
C LEU A 212 1.03 -2.06 5.06
N THR A 213 -0.12 -1.40 4.99
CA THR A 213 -1.15 -1.72 4.00
C THR A 213 -1.56 -0.49 3.20
N LEU A 214 -2.00 -0.73 1.96
CA LEU A 214 -2.56 0.29 1.08
C LEU A 214 -3.98 -0.12 0.67
N ASP A 215 -4.91 0.83 0.70
CA ASP A 215 -6.26 0.68 0.12
C ASP A 215 -6.97 -0.62 0.57
N TRP A 216 -7.41 -1.46 -0.38
CA TRP A 216 -8.10 -2.73 -0.11
C TRP A 216 -7.22 -3.75 0.61
N GLY A 217 -5.90 -3.60 0.58
CA GLY A 217 -4.97 -4.43 1.35
C GLY A 217 -5.22 -4.31 2.86
N GLY A 218 -5.59 -3.12 3.35
CA GLY A 218 -5.97 -2.95 4.76
C GLY A 218 -7.31 -3.63 5.08
N HIS A 219 -8.26 -3.62 4.15
CA HIS A 219 -9.52 -4.36 4.30
C HIS A 219 -9.26 -5.87 4.38
N ALA A 220 -8.50 -6.42 3.43
CA ALA A 220 -8.16 -7.84 3.40
C ALA A 220 -7.39 -8.29 4.65
N LEU A 221 -6.48 -7.45 5.18
CA LEU A 221 -5.82 -7.70 6.47
C LEU A 221 -6.82 -7.79 7.62
N THR A 222 -7.73 -6.81 7.74
CA THR A 222 -8.71 -6.82 8.84
C THR A 222 -9.59 -8.06 8.81
N GLN A 223 -10.00 -8.52 7.62
CA GLN A 223 -10.76 -9.75 7.48
C GLN A 223 -9.94 -10.99 7.86
N ALA A 224 -8.66 -11.07 7.45
CA ALA A 224 -7.79 -12.19 7.80
C ALA A 224 -7.57 -12.28 9.32
N LEU A 225 -7.38 -11.15 9.99
CA LEU A 225 -7.27 -11.09 11.45
C LEU A 225 -8.57 -11.45 12.15
N ASP A 226 -9.74 -11.04 11.62
CA ASP A 226 -11.07 -11.29 12.21
C ASP A 226 -11.41 -12.79 12.32
N VAL A 227 -10.76 -13.66 11.52
CA VAL A 227 -10.98 -15.11 11.56
C VAL A 227 -10.42 -15.74 12.83
N ASN A 228 -9.24 -15.32 13.31
CA ASN A 228 -8.60 -15.90 14.48
C ASN A 228 -7.67 -14.90 15.20
N PHE A 229 -8.19 -13.75 15.61
CA PHE A 229 -7.35 -12.70 16.19
C PHE A 229 -6.66 -13.14 17.48
N ASP A 230 -7.26 -14.04 18.25
CA ASP A 230 -6.69 -14.60 19.47
C ASP A 230 -5.31 -15.24 19.27
N GLU A 231 -5.02 -15.77 18.08
CA GLU A 231 -3.72 -16.36 17.74
C GLU A 231 -2.62 -15.31 17.51
N TYR A 232 -3.02 -14.08 17.16
CA TYR A 232 -2.10 -13.02 16.76
C TYR A 232 -2.02 -11.87 17.76
N LYS A 233 -3.04 -11.65 18.60
CA LYS A 233 -3.18 -10.46 19.45
C LYS A 233 -1.97 -10.14 20.32
N ASP A 234 -1.26 -11.15 20.82
CA ASP A 234 -0.11 -10.95 21.72
C ASP A 234 1.18 -10.58 20.99
N ARG A 235 1.23 -10.85 19.67
CA ARG A 235 2.41 -10.60 18.82
C ARG A 235 2.18 -9.57 17.74
N PHE A 236 0.93 -9.25 17.37
CA PHE A 236 0.63 -8.23 16.37
C PHE A 236 0.56 -6.86 17.03
N ILE A 237 1.59 -6.06 16.80
CA ILE A 237 1.87 -4.85 17.58
C ILE A 237 1.18 -3.62 16.97
N CYS A 238 1.22 -3.47 15.64
CA CYS A 238 0.60 -2.33 14.98
C CYS A 238 0.32 -2.56 13.50
N THR A 239 -0.60 -1.78 12.94
CA THR A 239 -0.78 -1.65 11.50
C THR A 239 -0.79 -0.19 11.08
N ALA A 240 0.10 0.18 10.16
CA ALA A 240 -0.01 1.42 9.42
C ALA A 240 -0.80 1.19 8.13
N MET A 241 -1.78 2.04 7.86
CA MET A 241 -2.65 1.94 6.71
C MET A 241 -2.59 3.25 5.91
N ALA A 242 -2.58 3.14 4.59
CA ALA A 242 -2.71 4.30 3.70
C ALA A 242 -3.95 4.12 2.83
N ASN A 243 -4.87 5.09 2.88
CA ASN A 243 -6.17 5.09 2.21
C ASN A 243 -6.96 3.80 2.38
N SER A 244 -6.83 3.10 3.52
CA SER A 244 -7.57 1.86 3.70
C SER A 244 -9.06 2.13 3.71
N VAL A 245 -9.82 1.20 3.13
CA VAL A 245 -11.28 1.24 3.01
C VAL A 245 -11.98 0.20 3.90
N HIS A 246 -11.29 -0.31 4.92
CA HIS A 246 -11.89 -1.24 5.88
C HIS A 246 -13.06 -0.60 6.63
N SER A 247 -13.92 -1.44 7.20
CA SER A 247 -15.04 -0.98 8.01
C SER A 247 -15.07 -1.76 9.32
N ARG A 248 -15.06 -1.03 10.43
CA ARG A 248 -15.20 -1.58 11.79
C ARG A 248 -16.47 -2.42 11.94
N ASP A 249 -17.55 -2.04 11.27
CA ASP A 249 -18.84 -2.73 11.36
C ASP A 249 -18.80 -4.13 10.71
N MET A 250 -17.85 -4.36 9.79
CA MET A 250 -17.63 -5.65 9.12
C MET A 250 -16.80 -6.62 9.96
N ILE A 251 -16.11 -6.14 10.98
CA ILE A 251 -15.27 -6.94 11.89
C ILE A 251 -16.17 -7.54 12.96
N LYS A 252 -16.16 -8.84 13.18
CA LYS A 252 -17.03 -9.50 14.18
C LYS A 252 -16.36 -9.60 15.55
N ASP A 253 -15.06 -9.80 15.58
CA ASP A 253 -14.26 -9.94 16.78
C ASP A 253 -14.18 -8.60 17.52
N THR A 254 -14.66 -8.59 18.78
CA THR A 254 -14.70 -7.36 19.58
C THR A 254 -13.31 -6.98 20.10
N SER A 255 -12.44 -7.95 20.36
CA SER A 255 -11.06 -7.71 20.75
C SER A 255 -10.25 -7.11 19.61
N LEU A 256 -10.48 -7.54 18.37
CA LEU A 256 -9.89 -6.92 17.18
C LEU A 256 -10.37 -5.48 17.00
N ARG A 257 -11.68 -5.21 17.18
CA ARG A 257 -12.21 -3.83 17.13
C ARG A 257 -11.54 -2.91 18.15
N THR A 258 -11.31 -3.38 19.38
CA THR A 258 -10.58 -2.61 20.39
C THR A 258 -9.11 -2.44 20.00
N TRP A 259 -8.46 -3.50 19.52
CA TRP A 259 -7.06 -3.46 19.12
C TRP A 259 -6.82 -2.47 17.98
N LEU A 260 -7.71 -2.37 16.99
CA LEU A 260 -7.62 -1.39 15.90
C LEU A 260 -7.54 0.05 16.41
N PHE A 261 -8.29 0.37 17.47
CA PHE A 261 -8.33 1.72 18.03
C PHE A 261 -6.97 2.16 18.56
N ASP A 262 -6.26 1.27 19.27
CA ASP A 262 -5.00 1.59 19.95
C ASP A 262 -3.74 1.32 19.10
N ASN A 263 -3.86 0.49 18.06
CA ASN A 263 -2.71 -0.07 17.35
C ASN A 263 -2.73 0.17 15.84
N CYS A 264 -3.73 0.88 15.31
CA CYS A 264 -3.80 1.20 13.90
C CYS A 264 -3.95 2.69 13.65
N VAL A 265 -3.32 3.14 12.55
CA VAL A 265 -3.49 4.50 12.02
C VAL A 265 -3.69 4.41 10.51
N ASN A 266 -4.69 5.14 10.00
CA ASN A 266 -5.01 5.23 8.58
C ASN A 266 -4.73 6.64 8.04
N TRP A 267 -3.65 6.82 7.28
CA TRP A 267 -3.38 8.06 6.56
C TRP A 267 -4.27 8.11 5.33
N THR A 268 -5.03 9.20 5.14
CA THR A 268 -6.03 9.29 4.08
C THR A 268 -5.98 10.64 3.35
N VAL A 269 -6.37 10.61 2.08
CA VAL A 269 -6.73 11.79 1.28
C VAL A 269 -7.71 12.67 2.06
N SER A 270 -7.37 13.95 2.15
CA SER A 270 -8.13 14.96 2.89
C SER A 270 -7.59 16.34 2.57
N GLN A 271 -8.47 17.34 2.69
CA GLN A 271 -8.15 18.76 2.52
C GLN A 271 -7.68 19.44 3.82
N LYS A 272 -7.66 18.71 4.95
CA LYS A 272 -7.05 19.19 6.20
C LYS A 272 -5.52 19.22 6.05
N GLU A 273 -4.88 20.04 6.89
CA GLU A 273 -3.42 20.06 7.01
C GLU A 273 -2.83 18.67 7.26
N LYS A 274 -1.62 18.44 6.74
CA LYS A 274 -0.92 17.15 6.86
C LYS A 274 -0.67 16.87 8.34
N GLY A 275 -0.96 15.64 8.78
CA GLY A 275 -0.87 15.26 10.19
C GLY A 275 -2.13 15.56 11.01
N GLY A 276 -3.08 16.33 10.48
CA GLY A 276 -4.33 16.64 11.15
C GLY A 276 -5.22 15.41 11.34
N ILE A 277 -5.79 15.22 12.54
CA ILE A 277 -6.70 14.10 12.84
C ILE A 277 -8.02 14.26 12.07
N ILE A 278 -8.49 13.16 11.50
CA ILE A 278 -9.78 13.03 10.83
C ILE A 278 -10.70 12.16 11.69
N THR A 279 -11.82 12.74 12.11
CA THR A 279 -12.84 12.01 12.85
C THR A 279 -13.69 11.20 11.88
N ASP A 280 -13.36 9.92 11.75
CA ASP A 280 -14.17 8.97 10.98
C ASP A 280 -14.35 7.65 11.75
N PRO A 281 -15.47 7.49 12.48
CA PRO A 281 -15.68 6.33 13.33
C PRO A 281 -15.86 5.01 12.56
N ARG A 282 -16.04 5.07 11.22
CA ARG A 282 -16.27 3.90 10.37
C ARG A 282 -15.07 2.96 10.32
N PHE A 283 -13.86 3.50 10.45
CA PHE A 283 -12.62 2.72 10.41
C PHE A 283 -12.31 2.05 11.76
N GLY A 284 -12.71 2.69 12.87
CA GLY A 284 -12.40 2.16 14.20
C GLY A 284 -10.93 2.31 14.61
N CYS A 285 -10.18 3.11 13.87
CA CYS A 285 -8.81 3.51 14.17
C CYS A 285 -8.63 5.02 13.94
N THR A 286 -7.52 5.58 14.42
CA THR A 286 -7.19 6.99 14.15
C THR A 286 -6.95 7.19 12.66
N CYS A 287 -7.57 8.22 12.09
CA CYS A 287 -7.33 8.63 10.70
C CYS A 287 -6.55 9.94 10.67
N ILE A 288 -5.53 10.03 9.82
CA ILE A 288 -4.65 11.20 9.71
C ILE A 288 -4.71 11.74 8.29
N SER A 289 -4.79 13.06 8.15
CA SER A 289 -4.80 13.72 6.86
C SER A 289 -3.43 13.66 6.20
N SER A 290 -3.39 13.24 4.93
CA SER A 290 -2.19 13.33 4.11
C SER A 290 -2.03 14.68 3.40
N ASN A 291 -3.05 15.54 3.44
CA ASN A 291 -3.13 16.76 2.61
C ASN A 291 -2.85 16.48 1.12
N GLN A 292 -3.34 15.34 0.63
CA GLN A 292 -3.23 14.96 -0.78
C GLN A 292 -4.61 14.99 -1.41
N GLU A 293 -4.67 15.39 -2.67
CA GLU A 293 -5.90 15.30 -3.48
C GLU A 293 -6.08 13.91 -4.12
N ILE A 294 -4.97 13.20 -4.32
CA ILE A 294 -4.91 11.94 -5.07
C ILE A 294 -4.32 10.85 -4.18
N ALA A 295 -5.05 9.75 -4.05
CA ALA A 295 -4.72 8.63 -3.16
C ALA A 295 -3.36 7.98 -3.47
N ASP A 296 -2.94 8.01 -4.72
CA ASP A 296 -1.67 7.46 -5.21
C ASP A 296 -0.43 8.01 -4.49
N PHE A 297 -0.52 9.22 -3.92
CA PHE A 297 0.59 9.91 -3.24
C PHE A 297 0.51 9.82 -1.72
N THR A 298 -0.61 9.38 -1.14
CA THR A 298 -0.80 9.39 0.33
C THR A 298 0.28 8.61 1.07
N LEU A 299 0.58 7.37 0.63
CA LEU A 299 1.57 6.53 1.30
C LEU A 299 2.97 7.14 1.18
N THR A 300 3.34 7.61 -0.01
CA THR A 300 4.70 8.07 -0.32
C THR A 300 4.97 9.42 0.33
N GLU A 301 4.00 10.33 0.33
CA GLU A 301 4.11 11.64 0.98
C GLU A 301 4.09 11.54 2.51
N CYS A 302 3.43 10.53 3.07
CA CYS A 302 3.36 10.31 4.52
C CYS A 302 4.34 9.23 4.99
N ILE A 303 5.30 8.80 4.17
CA ILE A 303 6.08 7.60 4.49
C ILE A 303 6.94 7.75 5.75
N ASP A 304 7.44 8.96 6.01
CA ASP A 304 8.21 9.25 7.21
C ASP A 304 7.34 9.15 8.46
N ASP A 305 6.14 9.72 8.45
CA ASP A 305 5.17 9.63 9.56
C ASP A 305 4.72 8.18 9.80
N ILE A 306 4.46 7.45 8.72
CA ILE A 306 4.08 6.03 8.72
C ILE A 306 5.19 5.19 9.37
N MET A 307 6.44 5.39 8.95
CA MET A 307 7.58 4.63 9.49
C MET A 307 7.87 5.02 10.93
N ASN A 308 7.74 6.30 11.28
CA ASN A 308 7.86 6.78 12.65
C ASN A 308 6.85 6.07 13.57
N PHE A 309 5.57 6.03 13.18
CA PHE A 309 4.53 5.30 13.91
C PHE A 309 4.88 3.82 14.12
N ILE A 310 5.28 3.12 13.05
CA ILE A 310 5.67 1.71 13.13
C ILE A 310 6.83 1.53 14.11
N PHE A 311 7.90 2.34 13.96
CA PHE A 311 9.11 2.22 14.77
C PHE A 311 8.88 2.56 16.23
N VAL A 312 8.05 3.57 16.55
CA VAL A 312 7.63 3.87 17.92
C VAL A 312 6.85 2.69 18.51
N LYS A 313 5.81 2.20 17.83
CA LYS A 313 4.98 1.09 18.33
C LYS A 313 5.78 -0.20 18.53
N MET A 314 6.77 -0.44 17.67
CA MET A 314 7.63 -1.63 17.73
C MET A 314 8.79 -1.50 18.74
N GLY A 315 9.02 -0.30 19.28
CA GLY A 315 10.05 0.00 20.29
C GLY A 315 11.45 0.20 19.71
N ASP A 316 11.55 0.69 18.47
CA ASP A 316 12.82 0.93 17.76
C ASP A 316 13.37 2.34 17.90
N ILE A 317 12.50 3.28 18.28
CA ILE A 317 12.78 4.68 18.55
C ILE A 317 11.83 5.15 19.66
N GLU A 318 12.24 6.16 20.41
CA GLU A 318 11.37 6.85 21.36
C GLU A 318 10.40 7.77 20.63
N PRO A 319 9.16 7.95 21.13
CA PRO A 319 8.27 8.95 20.59
C PRO A 319 8.88 10.34 20.75
N GLU A 320 8.73 11.20 19.75
CA GLU A 320 9.09 12.61 19.88
C GLU A 320 8.22 13.25 20.95
N THR A 321 8.85 13.71 22.04
CA THR A 321 8.20 14.60 23.00
C THR A 321 8.09 15.95 22.32
N LYS A 322 6.89 16.33 21.89
CA LYS A 322 6.62 17.75 21.69
C LYS A 322 6.66 18.37 23.08
N ASP A 323 7.67 19.21 23.31
CA ASP A 323 7.68 20.08 24.47
C ASP A 323 6.52 21.07 24.28
N ASP A 324 5.32 20.68 24.70
CA ASP A 324 4.12 21.53 24.73
C ASP A 324 4.25 22.63 25.82
N GLU A 325 5.47 22.97 26.26
CA GLU A 325 5.72 24.05 27.22
C GLU A 325 5.51 25.45 26.59
N ASP A 326 5.47 25.57 25.26
CA ASP A 326 5.32 26.86 24.57
C ASP A 326 3.87 27.18 24.09
N GLU A 327 2.88 26.28 24.26
CA GLU A 327 1.47 26.54 23.85
C GLU A 327 0.51 26.89 25.01
N PHE A 328 1.02 27.02 26.24
CA PHE A 328 0.25 27.50 27.40
C PHE A 328 0.89 28.72 28.10
N GLU A 329 1.53 29.63 27.36
CA GLU A 329 1.57 31.02 27.84
C GLU A 329 0.14 31.56 27.80
N ASN A 330 -0.49 31.58 28.98
CA ASN A 330 -1.73 32.28 29.24
C ASN A 330 -1.52 33.76 28.92
N ASP A 331 -1.79 34.16 27.68
CA ASP A 331 -1.86 35.56 27.26
C ASP A 331 -3.19 36.17 27.74
N VAL A 332 -3.49 36.00 29.03
CA VAL A 332 -4.54 36.73 29.72
C VAL A 332 -3.89 38.03 30.18
N THR A 333 -4.20 39.12 29.49
CA THR A 333 -3.68 40.44 29.88
C THR A 333 -4.21 40.81 31.28
N GLU A 334 -3.47 41.64 32.03
CA GLU A 334 -3.95 42.13 33.34
C GLU A 334 -5.33 42.79 33.23
N GLU A 335 -5.62 43.40 32.08
CA GLU A 335 -6.91 44.01 31.73
C GLU A 335 -8.05 42.96 31.63
N GLN A 336 -7.78 41.79 31.05
CA GLN A 336 -8.74 40.68 30.99
C GLN A 336 -8.97 40.03 32.36
N LEU A 337 -7.97 40.02 33.24
CA LEU A 337 -8.12 39.57 34.64
C LEU A 337 -8.92 40.58 35.49
N GLU A 338 -8.82 41.87 35.19
CA GLU A 338 -9.63 42.92 35.84
C GLU A 338 -11.08 42.90 35.38
N GLU A 339 -11.37 42.75 34.09
CA GLU A 339 -12.74 42.56 33.59
C GLU A 339 -13.42 41.32 34.21
N LEU A 340 -12.69 40.21 34.36
CA LEU A 340 -13.22 39.00 34.96
C LEU A 340 -13.56 39.18 36.46
N LYS A 341 -12.77 39.98 37.17
CA LYS A 341 -13.03 40.32 38.59
C LYS A 341 -14.26 41.22 38.73
N GLU A 342 -14.40 42.26 37.89
CA GLU A 342 -15.60 43.11 37.91
C GLU A 342 -16.87 42.31 37.60
N HIS A 343 -16.81 41.38 36.64
CA HIS A 343 -17.96 40.52 36.32
C HIS A 343 -18.34 39.55 37.44
N LEU A 344 -17.37 39.02 38.19
CA LEU A 344 -17.63 38.12 39.31
C LEU A 344 -18.23 38.86 40.52
N GLU A 345 -17.83 40.10 40.78
CA GLU A 345 -18.39 40.93 41.86
C GLU A 345 -19.83 41.39 41.59
N ILE A 346 -20.23 41.54 40.32
CA ILE A 346 -21.61 41.90 39.95
C ILE A 346 -22.59 40.73 40.16
N THR A 347 -22.12 39.48 40.09
CA THR A 347 -22.94 38.28 40.34
C THR A 347 -23.08 37.87 41.81
N SER A 348 -22.39 38.53 42.75
CA SER A 348 -22.45 38.24 44.19
C SER A 348 -23.25 39.26 45.00
N ILE A 349 -24.33 39.83 44.44
CA ILE A 349 -25.28 40.63 45.21
C ILE A 349 -26.66 39.97 45.17
N GLN A 350 -27.06 39.49 46.35
CA GLN A 350 -28.44 39.16 46.74
C GLN A 350 -29.14 40.42 47.25
#